data_AF-A0A9P5ZL98-F1
#
_entry.id   AF-A0A9P5ZL98-F1
#
_cell.length_a   1.000
_cell.length_b   1.000
_cell.length_c   1.000
_cell.angle_alpha   90.00
_cell.angle_beta   90.00
_cell.angle_gamma   90.00
#
_symmetry.space_group_name_H-M   'P 1'
#
loop_
_entity.id
_entity.type
_entity.pdbx_description
1 polymer ?
#
loop_
_entity_poly.entity_id
_entity_poly.type
_entity_poly.pdbx_seq_one_letter_code
_entity_poly.pdbx_strand_id
1 'polypeptide(L)'
;MSTDGLPTPDDRARYETLRAELLKSLEKKRTADKQLANIELQIYNLESQYLTETAAHSGGNIIQGFEGYLKNQTVTRRKYEVSEQDRIFSNSSSTLQKSLELMADGDESLMPDEYGKQSTPGLTTVVVPPAPRIQELTPAQSKKLRDKEYQRKKRASVSRRSTGTISDDEQISARRPTKRARLADDD
;
A
#
# COMPACT_ATOMS: atom_id res chain seq x y z
N MET A 1 50.39 -21.80 53.60
CA MET A 1 49.43 -22.62 52.82
C MET A 1 48.23 -21.72 52.53
N SER A 2 48.28 -20.98 51.44
CA SER A 2 47.23 -20.02 51.07
C SER A 2 46.10 -20.78 50.37
N THR A 3 44.97 -20.97 51.04
CA THR A 3 43.71 -21.47 50.44
C THR A 3 42.95 -20.34 49.75
N ASP A 4 43.68 -19.37 49.21
CA ASP A 4 43.14 -18.11 48.71
C ASP A 4 42.71 -18.32 47.26
N GLY A 5 41.42 -18.55 47.03
CA GLY A 5 40.83 -18.52 45.69
C GLY A 5 39.99 -19.72 45.25
N LEU A 6 39.75 -20.75 46.07
CA LEU A 6 38.78 -21.80 45.70
C LEU A 6 37.36 -21.38 46.08
N PRO A 7 36.40 -21.36 45.12
CA PRO A 7 35.01 -21.02 45.40
C PRO A 7 34.44 -21.95 46.48
N THR A 8 33.93 -21.36 47.56
CA THR A 8 33.32 -22.10 48.65
C THR A 8 32.01 -22.77 48.16
N PRO A 9 31.52 -23.83 48.83
CA PRO A 9 30.23 -24.43 48.48
C PRO A 9 29.08 -23.41 48.46
N ASP A 10 29.12 -22.42 49.35
CA ASP A 10 28.16 -21.32 49.40
C ASP A 10 28.29 -20.40 48.18
N ASP A 11 29.51 -20.12 47.71
CA ASP A 11 29.73 -19.35 46.47
C ASP A 11 29.19 -20.07 45.24
N ARG A 12 29.34 -21.41 45.19
CA ARG A 12 28.77 -22.24 44.12
C ARG A 12 27.24 -22.22 44.16
N ALA A 13 26.65 -22.35 45.36
CA ALA A 13 25.19 -22.26 45.51
C ALA A 13 24.66 -20.89 45.09
N ARG A 14 25.31 -19.80 45.52
CA ARG A 14 24.99 -18.43 45.09
C ARG A 14 25.09 -18.28 43.57
N TYR A 15 26.16 -18.76 42.97
CA TYR A 15 26.32 -18.74 41.51
C TYR A 15 25.19 -19.47 40.79
N GLU A 16 24.83 -20.68 41.22
CA GLU A 16 23.74 -21.44 40.59
C GLU A 16 22.38 -20.72 40.75
N THR A 17 22.12 -20.10 41.90
CA THR A 17 20.90 -19.29 42.07
C THR A 17 20.84 -18.08 41.14
N LEU A 18 21.95 -17.33 41.02
CA LEU A 18 22.05 -16.16 40.14
C LEU A 18 21.96 -16.57 38.67
N ARG A 19 22.56 -17.71 38.31
CA ARG A 19 22.48 -18.29 36.97
C ARG A 19 21.04 -18.67 36.60
N ALA A 20 20.32 -19.33 37.51
CA ALA A 20 18.92 -19.68 37.30
C ALA A 20 18.03 -18.43 37.17
N GLU A 21 18.27 -17.40 37.99
CA GLU A 21 17.56 -16.12 37.91
C GLU A 21 17.82 -15.40 36.58
N LEU A 22 19.08 -15.37 36.14
CA LEU A 22 19.47 -14.79 34.84
C LEU A 22 18.76 -15.49 33.68
N LEU A 23 18.74 -16.82 33.66
CA LEU A 23 18.05 -17.56 32.60
C LEU A 23 16.55 -17.23 32.57
N LYS A 24 15.92 -17.13 33.75
CA LYS A 24 14.51 -16.73 33.88
C LYS A 24 14.27 -15.29 33.41
N SER A 25 15.19 -14.36 33.71
CA SER A 25 15.05 -12.96 33.29
C SER A 25 15.25 -12.79 31.78
N LEU A 26 16.17 -13.55 31.17
CA LEU A 26 16.34 -13.58 29.72
C LEU A 26 15.10 -14.10 28.99
N GLU A 27 14.47 -15.16 29.50
CA GLU A 27 13.24 -15.69 28.87
C GLU A 27 12.07 -14.70 28.99
N LYS A 28 11.95 -14.04 30.15
CA LYS A 28 10.97 -12.95 30.33
C LYS A 28 11.24 -11.80 29.36
N LYS A 29 12.49 -11.37 29.22
CA LYS A 29 12.88 -10.32 28.27
C LYS A 29 12.50 -10.72 26.85
N ARG A 30 12.86 -11.93 26.41
CA ARG A 30 12.53 -12.44 25.08
C ARG A 30 11.02 -12.45 24.81
N THR A 31 10.23 -12.81 25.83
CA THR A 31 8.76 -12.81 25.73
C THR A 31 8.22 -11.38 25.62
N ALA A 32 8.71 -10.46 26.44
CA ALA A 32 8.32 -9.05 26.41
C ALA A 32 8.69 -8.38 25.08
N ASP A 33 9.89 -8.65 24.55
CA ASP A 33 10.34 -8.11 23.26
C ASP A 33 9.42 -8.58 22.11
N LYS A 34 9.01 -9.86 22.13
CA LYS A 34 8.03 -10.39 21.17
C LYS A 34 6.65 -9.75 21.31
N GLN A 35 6.18 -9.53 22.53
CA GLN A 35 4.89 -8.88 22.77
C GLN A 35 4.90 -7.42 22.31
N LEU A 36 5.99 -6.71 22.59
CA LEU A 36 6.20 -5.33 22.14
C LEU A 36 6.13 -5.26 20.62
N ALA A 37 6.87 -6.12 19.90
CA ALA A 37 6.86 -6.14 18.45
C ALA A 37 5.46 -6.41 17.85
N ASN A 38 4.67 -7.29 18.49
CA ASN A 38 3.29 -7.54 18.07
C ASN A 38 2.39 -6.31 18.24
N ILE A 39 2.49 -5.62 19.37
CA ILE A 39 1.70 -4.42 19.65
C ILE A 39 2.08 -3.29 18.68
N GLU A 40 3.37 -3.10 18.41
CA GLU A 40 3.85 -2.09 17.47
C GLU A 40 3.35 -2.34 16.04
N LEU A 41 3.36 -3.59 15.58
CA LEU A 41 2.78 -3.98 14.31
C LEU A 41 1.26 -3.74 14.28
N GLN A 42 0.57 -4.07 15.38
CA GLN A 42 -0.87 -3.83 15.49
C GLN A 42 -1.19 -2.34 15.40
N ILE A 43 -0.45 -1.49 16.09
CA ILE A 43 -0.60 -0.02 16.03
C ILE A 43 -0.40 0.45 14.58
N TYR A 44 0.66 0.01 13.92
CA TYR A 44 0.96 0.39 12.53
C TYR A 44 -0.18 0.04 11.55
N ASN A 45 -0.76 -1.14 11.72
CA ASN A 45 -1.89 -1.60 10.90
C ASN A 45 -3.17 -0.80 11.19
N LEU A 46 -3.50 -0.59 12.46
CA LEU A 46 -4.67 0.18 12.88
C LEU A 46 -4.58 1.64 12.42
N GLU A 47 -3.41 2.25 12.51
CA GLU A 47 -3.18 3.59 11.96
C GLU A 47 -3.45 3.63 10.46
N SER A 48 -2.91 2.66 9.71
CA SER A 48 -3.12 2.59 8.26
C SER A 48 -4.61 2.54 7.91
N GLN A 49 -5.34 1.69 8.63
CA GLN A 49 -6.78 1.55 8.48
C GLN A 49 -7.51 2.85 8.83
N TYR A 50 -7.22 3.42 10.00
CA TYR A 50 -7.86 4.65 10.49
C TYR A 50 -7.62 5.84 9.56
N LEU A 51 -6.38 6.06 9.11
CA LEU A 51 -6.06 7.18 8.23
C LEU A 51 -6.68 7.00 6.84
N THR A 52 -6.71 5.78 6.31
CA THR A 52 -7.35 5.49 5.02
C THR A 52 -8.86 5.68 5.08
N GLU A 53 -9.51 5.17 6.13
CA GLU A 53 -10.94 5.27 6.33
C GLU A 53 -11.37 6.72 6.57
N THR A 54 -10.71 7.40 7.51
CA THR A 54 -11.03 8.80 7.81
C THR A 54 -10.72 9.74 6.68
N ALA A 55 -9.72 9.48 5.84
CA ALA A 55 -9.48 10.31 4.67
C ALA A 55 -10.58 10.19 3.60
N ALA A 56 -11.31 9.07 3.57
CA ALA A 56 -12.50 8.93 2.72
C ALA A 56 -13.70 9.72 3.27
N HIS A 57 -13.70 10.04 4.56
CA HIS A 57 -14.77 10.77 5.24
C HIS A 57 -14.38 12.24 5.44
N SER A 58 -15.14 13.18 4.88
CA SER A 58 -14.85 14.63 5.01
C SER A 58 -14.94 15.19 6.45
N GLY A 59 -15.17 14.33 7.46
CA GLY A 59 -15.35 14.73 8.85
C GLY A 59 -14.05 15.03 9.60
N GLY A 60 -12.88 14.77 9.01
CA GLY A 60 -11.59 14.98 9.65
C GLY A 60 -11.13 13.80 10.51
N ASN A 61 -9.93 13.92 11.10
CA ASN A 61 -9.30 12.87 11.92
C ASN A 61 -8.44 13.48 13.03
N ILE A 62 -7.92 12.65 13.93
CA ILE A 62 -7.13 13.12 15.08
C ILE A 62 -5.82 13.83 14.69
N ILE A 63 -5.30 13.59 13.49
CA ILE A 63 -4.06 14.19 13.01
C ILE A 63 -4.31 15.59 12.42
N GLN A 64 -5.38 15.72 11.63
CA GLN A 64 -5.70 16.92 10.85
C GLN A 64 -6.76 17.82 11.53
N GLY A 65 -7.43 17.30 12.57
CA GLY A 65 -8.54 17.96 13.25
C GLY A 65 -9.91 17.62 12.66
N PHE A 66 -10.96 18.01 13.38
CA PHE A 66 -12.37 17.71 13.06
C PHE A 66 -13.16 18.94 12.57
N GLU A 67 -12.47 19.98 12.08
CA GLU A 67 -13.15 21.22 11.62
C GLU A 67 -14.13 20.98 10.46
N GLY A 68 -13.87 19.94 9.66
CA GLY A 68 -14.73 19.50 8.56
C GLY A 68 -15.98 18.74 9.02
N TYR A 69 -16.05 18.29 10.29
CA TYR A 69 -17.15 17.45 10.77
C TYR A 69 -18.53 18.11 10.67
N LEU A 70 -18.61 19.42 10.91
CA LEU A 70 -19.86 20.18 10.84
C LEU A 70 -20.19 20.69 9.44
N LYS A 71 -19.19 20.71 8.55
CA LYS A 71 -19.35 21.18 7.17
C LYS A 71 -19.58 19.92 6.35
N ASN A 72 -20.82 19.60 5.97
CA ASN A 72 -21.16 18.50 5.05
C ASN A 72 -20.56 18.75 3.64
N GLN A 73 -19.24 18.81 3.56
CA GLN A 73 -18.47 18.96 2.36
C GLN A 73 -18.35 17.57 1.74
N THR A 74 -18.90 17.41 0.55
CA THR A 74 -18.69 16.22 -0.26
C THR A 74 -17.30 16.33 -0.89
N VAL A 75 -16.26 16.02 -0.10
CA VAL A 75 -14.89 16.00 -0.62
C VAL A 75 -14.83 14.96 -1.73
N THR A 76 -14.47 15.44 -2.92
CA THR A 76 -14.25 14.62 -4.11
C THR A 76 -13.18 13.58 -3.76
N ARG A 77 -13.50 12.30 -3.90
CA ARG A 77 -12.66 11.13 -3.59
C ARG A 77 -11.27 11.19 -4.28
N ARG A 78 -10.37 12.04 -3.82
CA ARG A 78 -8.95 11.91 -4.15
C ARG A 78 -8.43 10.78 -3.28
N LYS A 79 -7.77 9.80 -3.91
CA LYS A 79 -7.10 8.73 -3.18
C LYS A 79 -6.12 9.40 -2.21
N TYR A 80 -6.39 9.27 -0.92
CA TYR A 80 -5.48 9.70 0.11
C TYR A 80 -4.40 8.63 0.24
N GLU A 81 -3.15 9.02 0.02
CA GLU A 81 -2.02 8.17 0.36
C GLU A 81 -1.62 8.50 1.80
N VAL A 82 -1.53 7.48 2.65
CA VAL A 82 -1.15 7.64 4.04
C VAL A 82 0.32 8.05 4.11
N SER A 83 0.57 9.27 4.56
CA SER A 83 1.94 9.79 4.74
C SER A 83 2.58 9.16 5.98
N GLU A 84 3.87 8.87 5.92
CA GLU A 84 4.61 8.32 7.06
C GLU A 84 4.68 9.31 8.24
N GLN A 85 4.65 10.61 7.96
CA GLN A 85 4.62 11.67 8.98
C GLN A 85 3.30 11.70 9.77
N ASP A 86 2.19 11.24 9.18
CA ASP A 86 0.87 11.22 9.83
C ASP A 86 0.72 10.06 10.83
N ARG A 87 1.68 9.12 10.83
CA ARG A 87 1.73 7.93 11.68
C ARG A 87 2.27 8.22 13.08
N ILE A 88 1.64 9.16 13.78
CA ILE A 88 2.18 9.72 15.01
C ILE A 88 2.29 8.70 16.16
N PHE A 89 1.45 7.66 16.20
CA PHE A 89 1.52 6.62 17.23
C PHE A 89 2.64 5.63 16.91
N SER A 90 2.78 5.22 15.66
CA SER A 90 3.93 4.43 15.21
C SER A 90 5.25 5.17 15.39
N ASN A 91 5.31 6.45 15.02
CA ASN A 91 6.50 7.30 15.17
C ASN A 91 6.83 7.63 16.64
N SER A 92 5.91 7.37 17.58
CA SER A 92 6.19 7.53 19.01
C SER A 92 7.09 6.42 19.58
N SER A 93 7.26 5.31 18.86
CA SER A 93 8.18 4.25 19.24
C SER A 93 9.45 4.24 18.39
N SER A 94 10.61 4.33 19.05
CA SER A 94 11.92 4.18 18.39
C SER A 94 12.23 2.74 17.96
N THR A 95 11.47 1.74 18.45
CA THR A 95 11.71 0.31 18.16
C THR A 95 10.87 -0.23 17.01
N LEU A 96 9.91 0.54 16.48
CA LEU A 96 8.98 0.09 15.45
C LEU A 96 9.67 -0.52 14.23
N GLN A 97 10.69 0.15 13.66
CA GLN A 97 11.38 -0.33 12.46
C GLN A 97 11.95 -1.73 12.67
N LYS A 98 12.58 -1.95 13.83
CA LYS A 98 13.12 -3.25 14.22
C LYS A 98 12.02 -4.30 14.38
N SER A 99 10.85 -3.90 14.91
CA SER A 99 9.72 -4.81 15.07
C SER A 99 9.10 -5.19 13.73
N LEU A 100 9.06 -4.28 12.76
CA LEU A 100 8.62 -4.59 11.40
C LEU A 100 9.58 -5.59 10.71
N GLU A 101 10.90 -5.40 10.87
CA GLU A 101 11.90 -6.35 10.38
C GLU A 101 11.76 -7.73 11.04
N LEU A 102 11.62 -7.77 12.38
CA LEU A 102 11.48 -9.02 13.13
C LEU A 102 10.22 -9.82 12.71
N MET A 103 9.13 -9.12 12.40
CA MET A 103 7.89 -9.73 11.95
C MET A 103 7.95 -10.15 10.47
N ALA A 104 8.69 -9.41 9.63
CA ALA A 104 8.90 -9.77 8.23
C ALA A 104 9.78 -11.02 8.08
N ASP A 105 10.82 -11.17 8.90
CA ASP A 105 11.72 -12.34 8.87
C ASP A 105 11.10 -13.59 9.53
N GLY A 106 10.04 -13.42 10.34
CA GLY A 106 9.39 -14.50 11.08
C GLY A 106 8.48 -15.41 10.24
N ASP A 107 8.09 -15.00 9.03
CA ASP A 107 7.17 -15.76 8.15
C ASP A 107 7.90 -16.82 7.27
N GLU A 108 9.23 -16.75 7.13
CA GLU A 108 10.00 -17.71 6.32
C GLU A 108 10.52 -18.94 7.11
N SER A 109 10.47 -18.96 8.45
CA SER A 109 11.09 -20.03 9.27
C SER A 109 10.15 -21.12 9.80
N LEU A 110 8.88 -21.16 9.37
CA LEU A 110 7.87 -22.12 9.87
C LEU A 110 7.41 -23.18 8.86
N MET A 111 8.11 -23.36 7.73
CA MET A 111 7.93 -24.57 6.92
C MET A 111 8.63 -25.76 7.62
N PRO A 112 7.90 -26.82 8.02
CA PRO A 112 8.53 -28.00 8.61
C PRO A 112 9.42 -28.68 7.55
N ASP A 113 10.70 -28.83 7.88
CA ASP A 113 11.65 -29.69 7.17
C ASP A 113 11.13 -31.13 7.13
N GLU A 114 10.45 -31.52 6.04
CA GLU A 114 10.18 -32.91 5.70
C GLU A 114 10.61 -33.18 4.25
N TYR A 115 11.91 -33.10 3.97
CA TYR A 115 12.49 -33.74 2.78
C TYR A 115 13.88 -34.29 3.08
N GLY A 116 13.92 -35.43 3.77
CA GLY A 116 15.03 -36.35 3.64
C GLY A 116 14.90 -37.14 2.32
N LYS A 117 15.74 -36.82 1.33
CA LYS A 117 16.63 -37.80 0.64
C LYS A 117 17.39 -37.22 -0.57
N GLN A 118 18.71 -37.12 -0.38
CA GLN A 118 19.79 -37.66 -1.24
C GLN A 118 20.15 -36.97 -2.58
N SER A 119 21.20 -36.13 -2.49
CA SER A 119 22.43 -36.11 -3.30
C SER A 119 22.35 -36.30 -4.83
N THR A 120 22.52 -35.19 -5.57
CA THR A 120 23.26 -35.16 -6.85
C THR A 120 24.03 -33.83 -6.95
N PRO A 121 25.32 -33.81 -7.35
CA PRO A 121 26.11 -32.59 -7.44
C PRO A 121 25.99 -31.97 -8.82
N GLY A 122 25.53 -30.72 -8.90
CA GLY A 122 25.61 -29.93 -10.12
C GLY A 122 24.44 -28.96 -10.32
N LEU A 123 24.81 -27.69 -10.45
CA LEU A 123 24.01 -26.56 -10.95
C LEU A 123 23.12 -25.83 -9.93
N THR A 124 23.64 -24.70 -9.45
CA THR A 124 22.90 -23.68 -8.69
C THR A 124 21.93 -22.95 -9.62
N THR A 125 20.72 -23.50 -9.80
CA THR A 125 19.62 -22.74 -10.42
C THR A 125 18.91 -21.93 -9.35
N VAL A 126 19.12 -20.61 -9.37
CA VAL A 126 18.32 -19.64 -8.62
C VAL A 126 16.89 -19.71 -9.17
N VAL A 127 15.97 -20.31 -8.40
CA VAL A 127 14.54 -20.31 -8.75
C VAL A 127 13.99 -18.93 -8.39
N VAL A 128 13.93 -18.06 -9.39
CA VAL A 128 13.25 -16.76 -9.29
C VAL A 128 11.74 -17.01 -9.34
N PRO A 129 10.93 -16.41 -8.44
CA PRO A 129 9.48 -16.49 -8.51
C PRO A 129 8.96 -15.96 -9.87
N PRO A 130 7.84 -16.50 -10.40
CA PRO A 130 7.34 -16.12 -11.72
C PRO A 130 7.01 -14.62 -11.74
N ALA A 131 7.64 -13.88 -12.66
CA ALA A 131 7.37 -12.47 -12.85
C ALA A 131 5.86 -12.23 -13.09
N PRO A 132 5.24 -11.18 -12.49
CA PRO A 132 3.87 -10.82 -12.79
C PRO A 132 3.78 -10.50 -14.29
N ARG A 133 3.04 -11.33 -15.03
CA ARG A 133 2.81 -11.13 -16.46
C ARG A 133 2.08 -9.81 -16.64
N ILE A 134 2.76 -8.82 -17.21
CA ILE A 134 2.10 -7.67 -17.83
C ILE A 134 1.16 -8.28 -18.88
N GLN A 135 -0.13 -7.98 -18.73
CA GLN A 135 -1.16 -8.47 -19.63
C GLN A 135 -1.00 -7.74 -20.97
N GLU A 136 -0.09 -8.23 -21.81
CA GLU A 136 0.14 -7.78 -23.18
C GLU A 136 -1.20 -7.85 -23.92
N LEU A 137 -1.71 -6.69 -24.32
CA LEU A 137 -2.92 -6.60 -25.14
C LEU A 137 -2.65 -7.31 -26.46
N THR A 138 -3.51 -8.27 -26.80
CA THR A 138 -3.41 -9.01 -28.06
C THR A 138 -3.33 -8.03 -29.25
N PRO A 139 -2.65 -8.38 -30.36
CA PRO A 139 -2.55 -7.49 -31.53
C PRO A 139 -3.91 -6.95 -32.02
N ALA A 140 -4.97 -7.75 -31.85
CA ALA A 140 -6.35 -7.37 -32.15
C ALA A 140 -6.90 -6.27 -31.21
N GLN A 141 -6.60 -6.33 -29.91
CA GLN A 141 -7.01 -5.32 -28.93
C GLN A 141 -6.25 -4.00 -29.14
N SER A 142 -4.96 -4.06 -29.45
CA SER A 142 -4.14 -2.88 -29.75
C SER A 142 -4.61 -2.15 -31.01
N LYS A 143 -4.99 -2.89 -32.06
CA LYS A 143 -5.61 -2.31 -33.27
C LYS A 143 -6.94 -1.61 -32.96
N LYS A 144 -7.79 -2.22 -32.13
CA LYS A 144 -9.10 -1.64 -31.75
C LYS A 144 -8.94 -0.34 -30.95
N LEU A 145 -7.94 -0.25 -30.08
CA LEU A 145 -7.64 0.98 -29.33
C LEU A 145 -7.15 2.10 -30.27
N ARG A 146 -6.26 1.75 -31.22
CA ARG A 146 -5.73 2.71 -32.20
C ARG A 146 -6.81 3.27 -33.13
N ASP A 147 -7.72 2.43 -33.61
CA ASP A 147 -8.88 2.87 -34.42
C ASP A 147 -9.85 3.75 -33.62
N LYS A 148 -10.12 3.38 -32.36
CA LYS A 148 -11.00 4.16 -31.47
C LYS A 148 -10.42 5.55 -31.20
N GLU A 149 -9.10 5.64 -31.06
CA GLU A 149 -8.39 6.92 -30.91
C GLU A 149 -8.41 7.75 -32.19
N TYR A 150 -8.22 7.13 -33.36
CA TYR A 150 -8.31 7.81 -34.65
C TYR A 150 -9.70 8.43 -34.88
N GLN A 151 -10.76 7.70 -34.52
CA GLN A 151 -12.14 8.23 -34.58
C GLN A 151 -12.37 9.38 -33.60
N ARG A 152 -11.85 9.28 -32.36
CA ARG A 152 -11.93 10.36 -31.36
C ARG A 152 -11.27 11.63 -31.88
N LYS A 153 -10.05 11.51 -32.44
CA LYS A 153 -9.28 12.62 -32.99
C LYS A 153 -9.95 13.24 -34.23
N LYS A 154 -10.56 12.43 -35.09
CA LYS A 154 -11.36 12.91 -36.24
C LYS A 154 -12.62 13.67 -35.82
N ARG A 155 -13.33 13.23 -34.78
CA ARG A 155 -14.49 13.98 -34.24
C ARG A 155 -14.06 15.30 -33.61
N ALA A 156 -12.95 15.30 -32.87
CA ALA A 156 -12.41 16.51 -32.26
C ALA A 156 -11.93 17.55 -33.30
N SER A 157 -11.34 17.11 -34.42
CA SER A 157 -10.91 18.03 -35.48
C SER A 157 -12.08 18.62 -36.27
N VAL A 158 -13.14 17.84 -36.52
CA VAL A 158 -14.38 18.34 -37.16
C VAL A 158 -15.10 19.33 -36.24
N SER A 159 -15.17 19.05 -34.93
CA SER A 159 -15.76 19.95 -33.94
C SER A 159 -14.99 21.27 -33.78
N ARG A 160 -13.66 21.28 -34.01
CA ARG A 160 -12.85 22.51 -33.99
C ARG A 160 -13.00 23.35 -35.26
N ARG A 161 -13.48 22.77 -36.36
CA ARG A 161 -13.69 23.46 -37.63
C ARG A 161 -15.02 24.21 -37.69
N SER A 162 -15.94 23.98 -36.75
CA SER A 162 -17.27 24.64 -36.69
C SER A 162 -17.37 25.80 -35.69
N THR A 163 -16.28 26.17 -35.01
CA THR A 163 -16.30 27.19 -33.93
C THR A 163 -15.29 28.33 -34.13
N GLY A 164 -14.93 28.68 -35.37
CA GLY A 164 -13.95 29.76 -35.57
C GLY A 164 -13.94 30.31 -36.99
N THR A 165 -14.82 31.28 -37.24
CA THR A 165 -14.58 32.54 -37.98
C THR A 165 -15.86 33.39 -37.86
N ILE A 166 -15.84 34.37 -36.96
CA ILE A 166 -16.78 35.50 -36.90
C ILE A 166 -15.93 36.78 -37.16
N SER A 167 -16.49 37.78 -37.84
CA SER A 167 -15.90 38.92 -38.60
C SER A 167 -15.70 38.64 -40.09
N ASP A 168 -16.06 39.49 -41.05
CA ASP A 168 -16.78 40.78 -41.11
C ASP A 168 -17.18 41.00 -42.60
N ASP A 169 -18.24 41.75 -42.88
CA ASP A 169 -18.76 42.31 -44.16
C ASP A 169 -18.47 41.68 -45.56
N GLU A 170 -19.53 41.22 -46.26
CA GLU A 170 -19.98 41.79 -47.57
C GLU A 170 -21.30 41.16 -48.07
N GLN A 171 -22.16 41.99 -48.66
CA GLN A 171 -23.38 41.60 -49.37
C GLN A 171 -23.06 40.84 -50.66
N ILE A 172 -23.72 39.71 -50.97
CA ILE A 172 -24.32 39.39 -52.28
C ILE A 172 -25.38 38.27 -52.09
N SER A 173 -26.49 38.47 -52.81
CA SER A 173 -27.66 37.61 -53.05
C SER A 173 -27.46 36.09 -53.11
N ALA A 174 -28.44 35.36 -52.52
CA ALA A 174 -29.22 34.27 -53.14
C ALA A 174 -29.36 32.95 -52.33
N ARG A 175 -30.63 32.66 -52.00
CA ARG A 175 -31.31 31.34 -51.98
C ARG A 175 -31.13 30.39 -50.78
N ARG A 176 -32.16 30.42 -49.91
CA ARG A 176 -32.64 29.27 -49.11
C ARG A 176 -32.96 28.06 -50.00
N PRO A 177 -32.77 26.85 -49.47
CA PRO A 177 -33.86 25.87 -49.51
C PRO A 177 -34.17 25.34 -48.10
N THR A 178 -35.45 25.39 -47.78
CA THR A 178 -36.09 24.73 -46.64
C THR A 178 -36.19 23.23 -46.90
N LYS A 179 -35.98 22.39 -45.86
CA LYS A 179 -36.73 21.13 -45.78
C LYS A 179 -37.02 20.73 -44.33
N ARG A 180 -38.31 20.51 -44.14
CA ARG A 180 -39.10 20.34 -42.92
C ARG A 180 -38.64 19.18 -42.02
N ALA A 181 -38.88 19.39 -40.72
CA ALA A 181 -39.03 18.34 -39.72
C ALA A 181 -40.19 17.39 -40.12
N ARG A 182 -40.04 16.09 -39.83
CA ARG A 182 -41.16 15.15 -39.78
C ARG A 182 -41.46 14.86 -38.31
N LEU A 183 -42.71 15.18 -37.95
CA LEU A 183 -43.41 14.83 -36.73
C LEU A 183 -43.49 13.30 -36.59
N ALA A 184 -43.50 12.83 -35.34
CA ALA A 184 -44.06 11.53 -34.98
C ALA A 184 -45.60 11.59 -35.13
N ASP A 185 -46.24 10.45 -35.42
CA ASP A 185 -47.51 10.03 -34.80
C ASP A 185 -47.85 8.57 -35.18
N ASP A 186 -48.57 7.93 -34.25
CA ASP A 186 -49.05 6.55 -34.14
C ASP A 186 -49.88 6.02 -35.33
N ASP A 187 -49.72 4.72 -35.62
CA ASP A 187 -50.77 3.67 -35.60
C ASP A 187 -50.12 2.27 -35.74
#